data_AF-A0A1V3IU47-F1
#
_entry.id   AF-A0A1V3IU47-F1
#
_cell.length_a   1.000
_cell.length_b   1.000
_cell.length_c   1.000
_cell.angle_alpha   90.00
_cell.angle_beta   90.00
_cell.angle_gamma   90.00
#
_symmetry.space_group_name_H-M   'P 1'
#
loop_
_entity.id
_entity.type
_entity.pdbx_description
1 polymer ?
#
loop_
_entity_poly.entity_id
_entity_poly.type
_entity_poly.pdbx_seq_one_letter_code
_entity_poly.pdbx_strand_id
1 'polypeptide(L)'
;MNIFVMRHGEAEVMAKTDRARHLTEYGKKQAFAQGEWLKNHINSTALSFDYILVSPYQRALETFEQVNHQFEGALQPNLEIWEGITPYGSAELVVDYLTVLEAQGIDSILIISHLPLVGEIVAELYGKRNPISFYPSTLVQIDWNEGKGEIVSYHYPPEIL
;
A
#
# COMPACT_ATOMS: atom_id res chain seq x y z
N MET A 1 -10.06 10.46 6.36
CA MET A 1 -8.76 9.76 6.35
C MET A 1 -8.17 9.68 4.93
N ASN A 2 -6.87 9.92 4.76
CA ASN A 2 -6.11 9.66 3.52
C ASN A 2 -5.60 8.21 3.51
N ILE A 3 -5.98 7.44 2.50
CA ILE A 3 -5.62 6.02 2.38
C ILE A 3 -4.78 5.81 1.13
N PHE A 4 -3.57 5.31 1.31
CA PHE A 4 -2.66 4.97 0.22
C PHE A 4 -2.59 3.43 0.09
N VAL A 5 -3.11 2.90 -1.03
CA VAL A 5 -3.09 1.46 -1.32
C VAL A 5 -2.00 1.18 -2.34
N MET A 6 -1.04 0.35 -1.98
CA MET A 6 0.08 -0.04 -2.82
C MET A 6 0.10 -1.57 -3.00
N ARG A 7 0.25 -2.02 -4.26
CA ARG A 7 0.61 -3.41 -4.53
C ARG A 7 2.11 -3.60 -4.28
N HIS A 8 2.50 -4.72 -3.69
CA HIS A 8 3.92 -5.09 -3.59
C HIS A 8 4.66 -5.00 -4.94
N GLY A 9 5.96 -4.80 -4.91
CA GLY A 9 6.82 -4.76 -6.11
C GLY A 9 6.95 -6.11 -6.82
N GLU A 10 7.59 -6.14 -7.99
CA GLU A 10 7.76 -7.40 -8.71
C GLU A 10 8.49 -8.45 -7.86
N ALA A 11 7.96 -9.68 -7.85
CA ALA A 11 8.47 -10.78 -7.03
C ALA A 11 8.90 -11.96 -7.90
N GLU A 12 9.93 -12.66 -7.46
CA GLU A 12 10.48 -13.85 -8.10
C GLU A 12 9.38 -14.88 -8.39
N VAL A 13 9.50 -15.67 -9.46
CA VAL A 13 8.47 -16.66 -9.81
C VAL A 13 8.56 -17.92 -8.94
N MET A 14 9.76 -18.29 -8.48
CA MET A 14 10.00 -19.54 -7.75
C MET A 14 10.51 -19.28 -6.34
N ALA A 15 9.87 -19.91 -5.36
CA ALA A 15 10.33 -20.01 -3.97
C ALA A 15 9.76 -21.31 -3.36
N LYS A 16 10.16 -21.64 -2.12
CA LYS A 16 9.64 -22.83 -1.41
C LYS A 16 8.12 -22.77 -1.22
N THR A 17 7.57 -21.58 -1.01
CA THR A 17 6.13 -21.31 -0.90
C THR A 17 5.84 -19.94 -1.51
N ASP A 18 4.59 -19.66 -1.91
CA ASP A 18 4.23 -18.33 -2.46
C ASP A 18 4.53 -17.21 -1.45
N ARG A 19 4.25 -17.44 -0.17
CA ARG A 19 4.50 -16.48 0.92
C ARG A 19 5.97 -16.11 1.08
N ALA A 20 6.88 -17.02 0.72
CA ALA A 20 8.33 -16.84 0.84
C ALA A 20 8.99 -16.25 -0.42
N ARG A 21 8.22 -15.86 -1.43
CA ARG A 21 8.77 -15.21 -2.63
C ARG A 21 9.29 -13.83 -2.27
N HIS A 22 10.55 -13.59 -2.63
CA HIS A 22 11.22 -12.31 -2.49
C HIS A 22 10.92 -11.40 -3.68
N LEU A 23 11.15 -10.10 -3.51
CA LEU A 23 11.20 -9.15 -4.62
C LEU A 23 12.36 -9.49 -5.57
N THR A 24 12.14 -9.31 -6.87
CA THR A 24 13.24 -9.25 -7.83
C THR A 24 14.05 -7.97 -7.59
N GLU A 25 15.29 -7.90 -8.10
CA GLU A 25 16.07 -6.65 -8.08
C GLU A 25 15.33 -5.49 -8.78
N TYR A 26 14.55 -5.81 -9.82
CA TYR A 26 13.69 -4.84 -10.48
C TYR A 26 12.56 -4.40 -9.56
N GLY A 27 11.87 -5.32 -8.88
CA GLY A 27 10.82 -5.01 -7.91
C GLY A 27 11.30 -4.14 -6.74
N LYS A 28 12.53 -4.36 -6.26
CA LYS A 28 13.16 -3.51 -5.24
C LYS A 28 13.33 -2.08 -5.75
N LYS A 29 13.88 -1.90 -6.96
CA LYS A 29 14.04 -0.57 -7.57
C LYS A 29 12.69 0.13 -7.79
N GLN A 30 11.67 -0.60 -8.24
CA GLN A 30 10.32 -0.07 -8.38
C GLN A 30 9.77 0.44 -7.04
N ALA A 31 9.87 -0.37 -5.98
CA ALA A 31 9.40 0.01 -4.65
C ALA A 31 10.18 1.22 -4.07
N PHE A 32 11.50 1.26 -4.29
CA PHE A 32 12.34 2.39 -3.89
C PHE A 32 11.94 3.70 -4.59
N ALA A 33 11.66 3.65 -5.90
CA ALA A 33 11.18 4.81 -6.65
C ALA A 33 9.79 5.29 -6.18
N GLN A 34 8.89 4.35 -5.83
CA GLN A 34 7.60 4.71 -5.24
C GLN A 34 7.75 5.37 -3.86
N GLY A 35 8.73 4.95 -3.05
CA GLY A 35 9.05 5.62 -1.79
C GLY A 35 9.48 7.07 -1.99
N GLU A 36 10.27 7.36 -3.03
CA GLU A 36 10.67 8.73 -3.37
C GLU A 36 9.46 9.57 -3.78
N TRP A 37 8.62 9.01 -4.66
CA TRP A 37 7.39 9.68 -5.08
C TRP A 37 6.48 9.96 -3.88
N LEU A 38 6.28 8.97 -3.00
CA LEU A 38 5.49 9.13 -1.77
C LEU A 38 6.03 10.24 -0.89
N LYS A 39 7.35 10.26 -0.61
CA LYS A 39 8.00 11.29 0.22
C LYS A 39 7.75 12.68 -0.35
N ASN A 40 7.93 12.85 -1.66
CA ASN A 40 7.69 14.13 -2.33
C ASN A 40 6.21 14.53 -2.30
N HIS A 41 5.31 13.58 -2.56
CA HIS A 41 3.87 13.80 -2.57
C HIS A 41 3.34 14.22 -1.21
N ILE A 42 3.69 13.50 -0.13
CA ILE A 42 3.23 13.83 1.22
C ILE A 42 3.81 15.16 1.72
N ASN A 43 5.08 15.47 1.40
CA ASN A 43 5.70 16.74 1.75
C ASN A 43 4.99 17.92 1.06
N SER A 44 4.55 17.74 -0.18
CA SER A 44 3.82 18.78 -0.93
C SER A 44 2.39 19.01 -0.43
N THR A 45 1.82 18.05 0.30
CA THR A 45 0.45 18.06 0.81
C THR A 45 0.37 18.26 2.32
N ALA A 46 1.52 18.44 3.00
CA ALA A 46 1.64 18.52 4.46
C ALA A 46 1.05 17.31 5.21
N LEU A 47 1.02 16.15 4.57
CA LEU A 47 0.59 14.88 5.17
C LEU A 47 1.78 14.18 5.84
N SER A 48 1.50 13.42 6.90
CA SER A 48 2.37 12.38 7.46
C SER A 48 1.73 11.01 7.27
N PHE A 49 2.51 9.93 7.41
CA PHE A 49 1.92 8.59 7.57
C PHE A 49 1.85 8.27 9.05
N ASP A 50 0.65 8.17 9.59
CA ASP A 50 0.42 7.94 11.02
C ASP A 50 0.27 6.45 11.31
N TYR A 51 -0.06 5.67 10.27
CA TYR A 51 -0.22 4.23 10.36
C TYR A 51 0.19 3.52 9.08
N ILE A 52 0.73 2.31 9.18
CA ILE A 52 1.20 1.54 8.02
C ILE A 52 0.84 0.09 8.21
N LEU A 53 0.04 -0.43 7.28
CA LEU A 53 -0.36 -1.83 7.23
C LEU A 53 0.44 -2.55 6.15
N VAL A 54 1.16 -3.61 6.52
CA VAL A 54 1.91 -4.43 5.56
C VAL A 54 1.52 -5.89 5.68
N SER A 55 1.27 -6.52 4.55
CA SER A 55 1.02 -7.96 4.49
C SER A 55 2.26 -8.75 4.97
N PRO A 56 2.08 -9.86 5.70
CA PRO A 56 3.20 -10.64 6.23
C PRO A 56 3.91 -11.52 5.19
N TYR A 57 3.64 -11.32 3.90
CA TYR A 57 4.31 -12.01 2.80
C TYR A 57 5.63 -11.30 2.50
N GLN A 58 6.68 -12.07 2.23
CA GLN A 58 8.05 -11.54 2.15
C GLN A 58 8.17 -10.38 1.15
N ARG A 59 7.63 -10.52 -0.06
CA ARG A 59 7.58 -9.45 -1.07
C ARG A 59 6.90 -8.14 -0.61
N ALA A 60 5.90 -8.20 0.26
CA ALA A 60 5.23 -7.01 0.78
C ALA A 60 6.09 -6.34 1.86
N LEU A 61 6.71 -7.13 2.76
CA LEU A 61 7.67 -6.65 3.75
C LEU A 61 8.87 -5.97 3.09
N GLU A 62 9.43 -6.56 2.04
CA GLU A 62 10.55 -5.98 1.29
C GLU A 62 10.13 -4.74 0.49
N THR A 63 8.88 -4.69 0.02
CA THR A 63 8.35 -3.47 -0.60
C THR A 63 8.33 -2.33 0.43
N PHE A 64 7.86 -2.60 1.64
CA PHE A 64 7.89 -1.63 2.73
C PHE A 64 9.31 -1.20 3.09
N GLU A 65 10.26 -2.12 3.17
CA GLU A 65 11.67 -1.80 3.45
C GLU A 65 12.22 -0.80 2.43
N GLN A 66 12.00 -1.04 1.13
CA GLN A 66 12.45 -0.13 0.07
C GLN A 66 11.75 1.24 0.12
N VAL A 67 10.45 1.26 0.46
CA VAL A 67 9.74 2.52 0.69
C VAL A 67 10.35 3.25 1.90
N ASN A 68 10.52 2.57 3.04
CA ASN A 68 11.01 3.16 4.28
C ASN A 68 12.48 3.64 4.18
N HIS A 69 13.30 3.06 3.30
CA HIS A 69 14.63 3.59 3.01
C HIS A 69 14.59 5.05 2.53
N GLN A 70 13.58 5.44 1.74
CA GLN A 70 13.41 6.82 1.29
C GLN A 70 13.06 7.77 2.44
N PHE A 71 12.38 7.24 3.45
CA PHE A 71 12.04 7.93 4.69
C PHE A 71 13.11 7.79 5.77
N GLU A 72 14.29 7.25 5.44
CA GLU A 72 15.41 7.10 6.37
C GLU A 72 15.02 6.30 7.64
N GLY A 73 14.08 5.36 7.51
CA GLY A 73 13.59 4.53 8.61
C GLY A 73 12.45 5.15 9.43
N ALA A 74 12.05 6.40 9.17
CA ALA A 74 11.07 7.13 9.96
C ALA A 74 9.67 6.49 9.98
N LEU A 75 9.36 5.60 9.04
CA LEU A 75 8.07 4.90 8.99
C LEU A 75 7.98 3.69 9.93
N GLN A 76 9.12 3.21 10.45
CA GLN A 76 9.18 1.96 11.24
C GLN A 76 8.30 1.97 12.50
N PRO A 77 8.19 3.07 13.28
CA PRO A 77 7.36 3.10 14.48
C PRO A 77 5.85 2.95 14.21
N ASN A 78 5.41 3.23 12.99
CA ASN A 78 4.00 3.24 12.58
C ASN A 78 3.60 1.94 11.86
N LEU A 79 4.51 0.96 11.79
CA LEU A 79 4.30 -0.31 11.10
C LEU A 79 3.49 -1.29 11.94
N GLU A 80 2.39 -1.78 11.37
CA GLU A 80 1.71 -3.01 11.75
C GLU A 80 1.79 -4.04 10.62
N ILE A 81 2.21 -5.26 10.96
CA ILE A 81 2.16 -6.41 10.05
C ILE A 81 0.85 -7.16 10.30
N TRP A 82 -0.01 -7.25 9.30
CA TRP A 82 -1.38 -7.74 9.48
C TRP A 82 -1.77 -8.85 8.48
N GLU A 83 -2.21 -10.01 9.00
CA GLU A 83 -2.67 -11.16 8.19
C GLU A 83 -3.95 -10.84 7.38
N GLY A 84 -4.72 -9.84 7.79
CA GLY A 84 -5.96 -9.42 7.11
C GLY A 84 -5.76 -8.90 5.69
N ILE A 85 -4.53 -8.53 5.32
CA ILE A 85 -4.19 -7.98 3.99
C ILE A 85 -3.30 -8.90 3.16
N THR A 86 -3.39 -10.22 3.34
CA THR A 86 -2.82 -11.22 2.42
C THR A 86 -3.64 -11.30 1.11
N PRO A 87 -3.20 -12.05 0.07
CA PRO A 87 -4.00 -12.22 -1.15
C PRO A 87 -5.41 -12.79 -0.93
N TYR A 88 -5.65 -13.41 0.23
CA TYR A 88 -6.92 -14.05 0.59
C TYR A 88 -7.70 -13.26 1.65
N GLY A 89 -7.28 -12.03 1.94
CA GLY A 89 -8.00 -11.13 2.84
C GLY A 89 -9.36 -10.70 2.28
N SER A 90 -10.15 -10.03 3.12
CA SER A 90 -11.46 -9.48 2.74
C SER A 90 -11.40 -7.95 2.75
N ALA A 91 -11.77 -7.31 1.65
CA ALA A 91 -11.84 -5.85 1.57
C ALA A 91 -12.82 -5.25 2.59
N GLU A 92 -13.93 -5.93 2.87
CA GLU A 92 -14.91 -5.54 3.91
C GLU A 92 -14.23 -5.48 5.30
N LEU A 93 -13.48 -6.52 5.67
CA LEU A 93 -12.74 -6.53 6.94
C LEU A 93 -11.65 -5.46 7.01
N VAL A 94 -11.03 -5.15 5.86
CA VAL A 94 -10.06 -4.05 5.78
C VAL A 94 -10.75 -2.71 6.03
N VAL A 95 -11.90 -2.45 5.40
CA VAL A 95 -12.66 -1.20 5.60
C VAL A 95 -13.23 -1.08 7.01
N ASP A 96 -13.70 -2.18 7.60
CA ASP A 96 -14.08 -2.22 9.02
C ASP A 96 -12.92 -1.80 9.92
N TYR A 97 -11.71 -2.31 9.65
CA TYR A 97 -10.54 -1.94 10.42
C TYR A 97 -10.13 -0.47 10.22
N LEU A 98 -10.21 0.03 8.97
CA LEU A 98 -10.00 1.45 8.67
C LEU A 98 -10.99 2.35 9.41
N THR A 99 -12.26 1.93 9.55
CA THR A 99 -13.26 2.66 10.34
C THR A 99 -12.84 2.78 11.81
N VAL A 100 -12.28 1.70 12.38
CA VAL A 100 -11.77 1.71 13.75
C VAL A 100 -10.58 2.66 13.89
N LEU A 101 -9.63 2.63 12.93
CA LEU A 101 -8.47 3.51 12.92
C LEU A 101 -8.88 5.00 12.76
N GLU A 102 -9.86 5.29 11.92
CA GLU A 102 -10.40 6.65 11.75
C GLU A 102 -11.01 7.17 13.06
N ALA A 103 -11.80 6.33 13.74
CA ALA A 103 -12.36 6.67 15.05
C ALA A 103 -11.30 6.87 16.15
N GLN A 104 -10.09 6.33 15.96
CA GLN A 104 -8.93 6.55 16.84
C GLN A 104 -8.12 7.80 16.48
N GLY A 105 -8.51 8.52 15.42
CA GLY A 105 -7.84 9.74 14.97
C GLY A 105 -6.65 9.48 14.06
N ILE A 106 -6.58 8.33 13.38
CA ILE A 106 -5.60 8.10 12.31
C ILE A 106 -6.07 8.83 11.05
N ASP A 107 -5.30 9.82 10.61
CA ASP A 107 -5.67 10.68 9.48
C ASP A 107 -5.06 10.22 8.16
N SER A 108 -3.96 9.46 8.19
CA SER A 108 -3.25 9.03 6.98
C SER A 108 -2.57 7.68 7.13
N ILE A 109 -2.84 6.76 6.18
CA ILE A 109 -2.41 5.37 6.22
C ILE A 109 -1.79 4.89 4.90
N LEU A 110 -0.73 4.08 4.99
CA LEU A 110 -0.17 3.33 3.87
C LEU A 110 -0.48 1.83 4.02
N ILE A 111 -1.04 1.20 2.99
CA ILE A 111 -1.37 -0.23 2.93
C ILE A 111 -0.55 -0.87 1.81
N ILE A 112 0.29 -1.86 2.14
CA ILE A 112 1.08 -2.63 1.17
C ILE A 112 0.58 -4.08 1.12
N SER A 113 -0.05 -4.45 0.01
CA SER A 113 -0.78 -5.72 -0.14
C SER A 113 -0.63 -6.32 -1.55
N HIS A 114 -1.59 -7.15 -1.97
CA HIS A 114 -1.53 -8.04 -3.13
C HIS A 114 -2.79 -7.95 -3.99
N LEU A 115 -2.73 -8.50 -5.19
CA LEU A 115 -3.95 -8.82 -5.94
C LEU A 115 -4.59 -10.11 -5.41
N PRO A 116 -5.93 -10.21 -5.49
CA PRO A 116 -6.87 -9.20 -5.98
C PRO A 116 -7.14 -8.06 -4.97
N LEU A 117 -6.82 -8.29 -3.69
CA LEU A 117 -7.25 -7.48 -2.56
C LEU A 117 -7.02 -5.97 -2.69
N VAL A 118 -5.88 -5.50 -3.21
CA VAL A 118 -5.63 -4.05 -3.40
C VAL A 118 -6.70 -3.39 -4.29
N GLY A 119 -7.16 -4.09 -5.33
CA GLY A 119 -8.22 -3.58 -6.20
C GLY A 119 -9.59 -3.64 -5.53
N GLU A 120 -9.82 -4.63 -4.68
CA GLU A 120 -11.05 -4.80 -3.93
C GLU A 120 -11.17 -3.75 -2.81
N ILE A 121 -10.09 -3.44 -2.08
CA ILE A 121 -10.02 -2.35 -1.10
C ILE A 121 -10.38 -1.02 -1.78
N VAL A 122 -9.77 -0.71 -2.93
CA VAL A 122 -10.09 0.52 -3.66
C VAL A 122 -11.56 0.53 -4.09
N ALA A 123 -12.11 -0.58 -4.56
CA ALA A 123 -13.50 -0.65 -4.98
C ALA A 123 -14.47 -0.45 -3.80
N GLU A 124 -14.17 -1.05 -2.65
CA GLU A 124 -14.97 -0.94 -1.43
C GLU A 124 -14.98 0.50 -0.91
N LEU A 125 -13.80 1.11 -0.76
CA LEU A 125 -13.68 2.51 -0.34
C LEU A 125 -14.32 3.48 -1.33
N TYR A 126 -14.18 3.23 -2.63
CA TYR A 126 -14.75 4.07 -3.69
C TYR A 126 -16.27 3.89 -3.86
N GLY A 127 -16.85 2.81 -3.32
CA GLY A 127 -18.26 2.44 -3.46
C GLY A 127 -18.67 2.08 -4.89
N LYS A 128 -17.69 1.82 -5.78
CA LYS A 128 -17.89 1.51 -7.21
C LYS A 128 -16.74 0.63 -7.69
N ARG A 129 -16.84 0.14 -8.92
CA ARG A 129 -15.73 -0.59 -9.56
C ARG A 129 -14.45 0.24 -9.55
N ASN A 130 -13.35 -0.33 -9.05
CA ASN A 130 -12.01 0.25 -9.14
C ASN A 130 -11.64 0.52 -10.61
N PRO A 131 -11.31 1.78 -10.99
CA PRO A 131 -10.89 2.13 -12.34
C PRO A 131 -9.39 1.92 -12.60
N ILE A 132 -8.58 1.63 -11.57
CA ILE A 132 -7.12 1.59 -11.64
C ILE A 132 -6.59 0.16 -11.79
N SER A 133 -5.71 -0.04 -12.77
CA SER A 133 -4.99 -1.30 -12.97
C SER A 133 -3.79 -1.39 -12.03
N PHE A 134 -3.73 -2.42 -11.20
CA PHE A 134 -2.62 -2.62 -10.26
C PHE A 134 -1.49 -3.47 -10.87
N TYR A 135 -0.51 -2.83 -11.50
CA TYR A 135 0.80 -3.43 -11.76
C TYR A 135 1.62 -3.53 -10.46
N PRO A 136 2.68 -4.35 -10.37
CA PRO A 136 3.55 -4.35 -9.21
C PRO A 136 3.98 -2.92 -8.85
N SER A 137 4.05 -2.58 -7.57
CA SER A 137 4.35 -1.22 -7.09
C SER A 137 3.36 -0.10 -7.49
N THR A 138 2.22 -0.39 -8.12
CA THR A 138 1.18 0.64 -8.34
C THR A 138 0.63 1.14 -7.02
N LEU A 139 0.44 2.46 -6.93
CA LEU A 139 -0.07 3.15 -5.76
C LEU A 139 -1.31 3.98 -6.10
N VAL A 140 -2.31 3.96 -5.22
CA VAL A 140 -3.54 4.74 -5.33
C VAL A 140 -3.77 5.47 -4.01
N GLN A 141 -4.06 6.77 -4.08
CA GLN A 141 -4.51 7.57 -2.95
C GLN A 141 -6.02 7.76 -3.02
N ILE A 142 -6.69 7.52 -1.90
CA ILE A 142 -8.11 7.76 -1.70
C ILE A 142 -8.25 8.73 -0.53
N ASP A 143 -9.02 9.80 -0.72
CA ASP A 143 -9.56 10.58 0.38
C ASP A 143 -10.89 9.95 0.78
N TRP A 144 -10.97 9.44 2.01
CA TRP A 144 -12.12 8.70 2.52
C TRP A 144 -12.73 9.46 3.68
N ASN A 145 -14.00 9.83 3.55
CA ASN A 145 -14.71 10.61 4.55
C ASN A 145 -16.17 10.15 4.64
N GLU A 146 -16.66 9.89 5.85
CA GLU A 146 -18.04 9.48 6.12
C GLU A 146 -18.51 8.30 5.22
N GLY A 147 -17.63 7.32 5.01
CA GLY A 147 -17.91 6.14 4.19
C GLY A 147 -17.92 6.38 2.67
N LYS A 148 -17.48 7.56 2.20
CA LYS A 148 -17.33 7.87 0.77
C LYS A 148 -15.86 8.13 0.43
N GLY A 149 -15.31 7.32 -0.47
CA GLY A 149 -13.97 7.50 -0.99
C GLY A 149 -13.96 8.24 -2.32
N GLU A 150 -13.03 9.17 -2.48
CA GLU A 150 -12.66 9.77 -3.76
C GLU A 150 -11.21 9.41 -4.10
N ILE A 151 -10.96 8.92 -5.32
CA ILE A 151 -9.59 8.68 -5.78
C ILE A 151 -8.96 10.04 -6.08
N VAL A 152 -7.96 10.43 -5.29
CA VAL A 152 -7.27 11.70 -5.40
C VAL A 152 -6.16 11.63 -6.44
N SER A 153 -5.38 10.54 -6.40
CA SER A 153 -4.24 10.34 -7.30
C SER A 153 -3.91 8.85 -7.43
N TYR A 154 -3.15 8.50 -8.46
CA TYR A 154 -2.51 7.20 -8.59
C TYR A 154 -1.17 7.37 -9.30
N HIS A 155 -0.24 6.46 -9.01
CA HIS A 155 1.09 6.47 -9.59
C HIS A 155 1.51 5.06 -9.97
N TYR A 156 1.83 4.88 -11.25
CA TYR A 156 2.46 3.65 -11.74
C TYR A 156 3.96 3.73 -11.51
N PRO A 157 4.63 2.60 -11.17
CA PRO A 157 6.08 2.62 -11.07
C PRO A 157 6.69 3.07 -12.41
N PRO A 158 7.83 3.78 -12.39
CA PRO A 158 8.52 4.13 -13.62
C PRO A 158 8.91 2.86 -14.38
N GLU A 159 8.86 2.92 -15.71
CA GLU A 159 9.57 1.95 -16.55
C GLU A 159 11.07 2.19 -16.36
N ILE A 160 11.68 1.45 -15.44
CA ILE A 160 13.13 1.48 -15.24
C ILE A 160 13.76 0.73 -16.42
N LEU A 161 14.07 1.47 -17.49
CA LEU A 161 14.81 1.01 -18.67
C LEU A 161 16.27 0.69 -18.34
#